data_AF-A0A832WIB7-F1
#
_entry.id   AF-A0A832WIB7-F1
#
_cell.length_a   1.000
_cell.length_b   1.000
_cell.length_c   1.000
_cell.angle_alpha   90.00
_cell.angle_beta   90.00
_cell.angle_gamma   90.00
#
_symmetry.space_group_name_H-M   'P 1'
#
loop_
_entity.id
_entity.type
_entity.pdbx_description
1 polymer ?
#
loop_
_entity_poly.entity_id
_entity_poly.type
_entity_poly.pdbx_seq_one_letter_code
_entity_poly.pdbx_strand_id
1 'polypeptide(L)'
;MKSEKILLAVILAALIYAQGLFTVQTATDESGDFQGPGWYSLPQNPVFKNGSVFDVTKFEVLYNASADALVFRITFADLGGNPWGSETGFSLQYVLIYISRGFPGNPWGTVSCTILRPDDGNVASGNAFFDEATRFFCPDPANLTQYKYTPGVRFSSLAPWDVAIFIGPKWGNETVNFVAVADVTGGTISVSPLPQVYASDNSIIAVVPRKLIPPTTRLMSDFPQPSWRYYVLVTSYDDYGPGRIRPFGPMAQEWTVGVGTANASAVLSGTVPRVLDILGLNTQLATFTAEAPATLVPQMLSWGDFPLAYTTTTVNRILPVTVTRTDTLTLTETETVTTTQVNVVTQTVREIVERPYVDPISYVVLGLGVIAGIAGALVAARRR
;
A
#
# COMPACT_ATOMS: atom_id res chain seq x y z
N MET A 1 -26.65 -17.70 -27.82
CA MET A 1 -25.72 -18.21 -26.79
C MET A 1 -26.46 -19.27 -25.98
N LYS A 2 -26.01 -20.54 -25.99
CA LYS A 2 -26.78 -21.68 -25.43
C LYS A 2 -26.96 -21.54 -23.91
N SER A 3 -28.16 -21.85 -23.40
CA SER A 3 -28.56 -21.68 -21.98
C SER A 3 -27.63 -22.40 -21.00
N GLU A 4 -26.95 -23.46 -21.43
CA GLU A 4 -25.93 -24.17 -20.65
C GLU A 4 -24.73 -23.28 -20.29
N LYS A 5 -24.30 -22.39 -21.20
CA LYS A 5 -23.21 -21.44 -20.92
C LYS A 5 -23.63 -20.35 -19.93
N ILE A 6 -24.92 -19.97 -19.94
CA ILE A 6 -25.49 -19.00 -19.00
C ILE A 6 -25.63 -19.64 -17.61
N LEU A 7 -26.14 -20.87 -17.55
CA LEU A 7 -26.28 -21.61 -16.30
C LEU A 7 -24.91 -21.89 -15.65
N LEU A 8 -23.91 -22.27 -16.45
CA LEU A 8 -22.54 -22.46 -15.96
C LEU A 8 -21.92 -21.16 -15.44
N ALA A 9 -22.12 -20.04 -16.14
CA ALA A 9 -21.66 -18.73 -15.69
C ALA A 9 -22.32 -18.28 -14.39
N VAL A 10 -23.63 -18.55 -14.22
CA VAL A 10 -24.38 -18.23 -13.00
C VAL A 10 -23.94 -19.11 -11.83
N ILE A 11 -23.70 -20.40 -12.04
CA ILE A 11 -23.19 -21.32 -11.01
C ILE A 11 -21.76 -20.94 -10.60
N LEU A 12 -20.91 -20.57 -11.56
CA LEU A 12 -19.54 -20.14 -11.28
C LEU A 12 -19.52 -18.82 -10.49
N ALA A 13 -20.34 -17.84 -10.89
CA ALA A 13 -20.51 -16.60 -10.13
C ALA A 13 -21.06 -16.87 -8.72
N ALA A 14 -22.01 -17.80 -8.56
CA ALA A 14 -22.54 -18.18 -7.26
C ALA A 14 -21.51 -18.91 -6.37
N LEU A 15 -20.65 -19.75 -6.94
CA LEU A 15 -19.57 -20.42 -6.22
C LEU A 15 -18.49 -19.44 -5.75
N ILE A 16 -18.10 -18.49 -6.62
CA ILE A 16 -17.14 -17.42 -6.27
C ILE A 16 -17.73 -16.55 -5.15
N TYR A 17 -19.02 -16.19 -5.24
CA TYR A 17 -19.71 -15.46 -4.18
C TYR A 17 -19.88 -16.26 -2.88
N ALA A 18 -20.07 -17.57 -2.96
CA ALA A 18 -20.20 -18.44 -1.80
C ALA A 18 -18.90 -18.58 -1.00
N GLN A 19 -17.73 -18.37 -1.62
CA GLN A 19 -16.45 -18.32 -0.90
C GLN A 19 -16.26 -17.01 -0.14
N GLY A 20 -16.98 -15.94 -0.52
CA GLY A 20 -16.98 -14.67 0.18
C GLY A 20 -15.64 -13.92 0.18
N LEU A 21 -14.62 -14.41 -0.55
CA LEU A 21 -13.28 -13.82 -0.62
C LEU A 21 -12.90 -13.57 -2.09
N PHE A 22 -12.68 -12.30 -2.44
CA PHE A 22 -12.43 -11.88 -3.83
C PHE A 22 -11.10 -11.15 -3.94
N THR A 23 -10.26 -11.50 -4.91
CA THR A 23 -9.04 -10.73 -5.19
C THR A 23 -9.41 -9.40 -5.84
N VAL A 24 -9.15 -8.30 -5.15
CA VAL A 24 -9.44 -6.94 -5.60
C VAL A 24 -8.27 -6.38 -6.38
N GLN A 25 -7.07 -6.50 -5.81
CA GLN A 25 -5.83 -6.04 -6.42
C GLN A 25 -4.70 -7.03 -6.15
N THR A 26 -3.73 -7.08 -7.06
CA THR A 26 -2.57 -7.97 -6.94
C THR A 26 -1.35 -7.40 -7.66
N ALA A 27 -0.17 -7.76 -7.16
CA ALA A 27 1.10 -7.60 -7.85
C ALA A 27 2.00 -8.81 -7.58
N THR A 28 2.86 -9.11 -8.53
CA THR A 28 3.99 -10.04 -8.37
C THR A 28 5.24 -9.25 -8.05
N ASP A 29 6.18 -9.92 -7.40
CA ASP A 29 7.50 -9.39 -7.10
C ASP A 29 8.58 -10.26 -7.76
N GLU A 30 9.75 -9.69 -7.99
CA GLU A 30 10.91 -10.49 -8.40
C GLU A 30 11.32 -11.40 -7.23
N SER A 31 11.90 -12.57 -7.52
CA SER A 31 12.39 -13.47 -6.47
C SER A 31 13.91 -13.39 -6.42
N GLY A 32 14.46 -13.43 -5.22
CA GLY A 32 15.90 -13.41 -4.99
C GLY A 32 16.47 -12.03 -4.68
N ASP A 33 15.65 -11.00 -4.52
CA ASP A 33 16.10 -9.62 -4.32
C ASP A 33 16.02 -9.12 -2.87
N PHE A 34 15.78 -10.02 -1.90
CA PHE A 34 15.74 -9.82 -0.44
C PHE A 34 17.03 -9.33 0.27
N GLN A 35 17.97 -8.72 -0.47
CA GLN A 35 19.25 -8.19 0.05
C GLN A 35 19.24 -6.66 0.20
N GLY A 36 18.07 -6.09 0.48
CA GLY A 36 17.85 -4.65 0.59
C GLY A 36 18.26 -3.97 -0.72
N PRO A 37 19.19 -3.00 -0.72
CA PRO A 37 19.70 -2.40 -1.95
C PRO A 37 20.40 -3.34 -2.95
N GLY A 38 20.56 -4.63 -2.61
CA GLY A 38 21.19 -5.66 -3.44
C GLY A 38 22.55 -6.13 -2.92
N TRP A 39 23.04 -5.58 -1.82
CA TRP A 39 24.36 -5.91 -1.25
C TRP A 39 24.35 -6.11 0.26
N TYR A 40 23.18 -6.07 0.91
CA TYR A 40 23.14 -6.37 2.33
C TYR A 40 23.54 -7.82 2.58
N SER A 41 24.37 -7.99 3.60
CA SER A 41 24.74 -9.29 4.13
C SER A 41 23.74 -9.67 5.21
N LEU A 42 23.12 -10.83 5.07
CA LEU A 42 22.01 -11.26 5.92
C LEU A 42 22.52 -11.77 7.27
N PRO A 43 21.68 -11.84 8.32
CA PRO A 43 22.14 -12.31 9.62
C PRO A 43 22.60 -13.78 9.53
N GLN A 44 23.68 -14.09 10.25
CA GLN A 44 24.40 -15.36 10.08
C GLN A 44 23.72 -16.54 10.78
N ASN A 45 22.78 -16.30 11.69
CA ASN A 45 22.09 -17.41 12.33
C ASN A 45 21.33 -18.26 11.28
N PRO A 46 21.47 -19.61 11.29
CA PRO A 46 20.84 -20.49 10.31
C PRO A 46 19.31 -20.37 10.22
N VAL A 47 18.65 -19.89 11.28
CA VAL A 47 17.19 -19.70 11.29
C VAL A 47 16.71 -18.77 10.17
N PHE A 48 17.55 -17.83 9.74
CA PHE A 48 17.22 -16.91 8.65
C PHE A 48 17.33 -17.54 7.26
N LYS A 49 17.84 -18.78 7.15
CA LYS A 49 18.07 -19.47 5.87
C LYS A 49 18.82 -18.61 4.85
N ASN A 50 19.87 -17.94 5.30
CA ASN A 50 20.60 -16.96 4.49
C ASN A 50 19.66 -15.88 3.89
N GLY A 51 18.70 -15.44 4.71
CA GLY A 51 17.65 -14.44 4.48
C GLY A 51 16.62 -14.70 3.39
N SER A 52 16.59 -15.89 2.76
CA SER A 52 15.52 -16.25 1.81
C SER A 52 14.11 -16.16 2.42
N VAL A 53 14.02 -16.14 3.75
CA VAL A 53 12.77 -15.96 4.51
C VAL A 53 12.15 -14.57 4.38
N PHE A 54 12.84 -13.62 3.75
CA PHE A 54 12.38 -12.26 3.54
C PHE A 54 11.96 -11.96 2.09
N ASP A 55 12.14 -12.92 1.18
CA ASP A 55 11.85 -12.83 -0.27
C ASP A 55 10.36 -12.81 -0.54
N VAL A 56 9.80 -11.63 -0.82
CA VAL A 56 8.42 -11.46 -1.26
C VAL A 56 8.32 -11.89 -2.72
N THR A 57 7.20 -12.50 -3.08
CA THR A 57 6.95 -12.93 -4.47
C THR A 57 5.59 -12.50 -4.97
N LYS A 58 4.66 -12.20 -4.05
CA LYS A 58 3.32 -11.75 -4.41
C LYS A 58 2.67 -10.95 -3.29
N PHE A 59 1.96 -9.91 -3.68
CA PHE A 59 1.08 -9.15 -2.82
C PHE A 59 -0.34 -9.17 -3.37
N GLU A 60 -1.32 -9.41 -2.50
CA GLU A 60 -2.74 -9.40 -2.83
C GLU A 60 -3.54 -8.60 -1.81
N VAL A 61 -4.48 -7.81 -2.30
CA VAL A 61 -5.55 -7.20 -1.51
C VAL A 61 -6.85 -7.89 -1.91
N LEU A 62 -7.40 -8.67 -0.99
CA LEU A 62 -8.67 -9.35 -1.18
C LEU A 62 -9.77 -8.69 -0.34
N TYR A 63 -11.02 -8.91 -0.71
CA TYR A 63 -12.19 -8.50 0.05
C TYR A 63 -12.92 -9.71 0.59
N ASN A 64 -13.03 -9.80 1.91
CA ASN A 64 -13.86 -10.76 2.61
C ASN A 64 -15.24 -10.13 2.88
N ALA A 65 -16.23 -10.49 2.07
CA ALA A 65 -17.59 -9.96 2.14
C ALA A 65 -18.34 -10.39 3.41
N SER A 66 -18.06 -11.58 3.95
CA SER A 66 -18.72 -12.08 5.15
C SER A 66 -18.24 -11.37 6.43
N ALA A 67 -16.98 -10.95 6.45
CA ALA A 67 -16.38 -10.25 7.58
C ALA A 67 -16.34 -8.72 7.43
N ASP A 68 -16.77 -8.18 6.28
CA ASP A 68 -16.59 -6.77 5.88
C ASP A 68 -15.15 -6.28 6.14
N ALA A 69 -14.19 -7.03 5.60
CA ALA A 69 -12.77 -6.83 5.86
C ALA A 69 -11.95 -6.92 4.57
N LEU A 70 -10.89 -6.12 4.51
CA LEU A 70 -9.83 -6.30 3.53
C LEU A 70 -8.84 -7.33 4.06
N VAL A 71 -8.37 -8.21 3.19
CA VAL A 71 -7.37 -9.22 3.51
C VAL A 71 -6.11 -8.90 2.72
N PHE A 72 -5.06 -8.54 3.43
CA PHE A 72 -3.74 -8.30 2.85
C PHE A 72 -2.95 -9.60 2.95
N ARG A 73 -2.64 -10.20 1.81
CA ARG A 73 -1.85 -11.43 1.71
C ARG A 73 -0.50 -11.11 1.10
N ILE A 74 0.56 -11.51 1.80
CA ILE A 74 1.95 -11.35 1.38
C ILE A 74 2.52 -12.75 1.26
N THR A 75 2.88 -13.15 0.04
CA THR A 75 3.44 -14.47 -0.26
C THR A 75 4.95 -14.37 -0.37
N PHE A 76 5.64 -15.25 0.34
CA PHE A 76 7.09 -15.36 0.33
C PHE A 76 7.52 -16.56 -0.52
N ALA A 77 8.74 -16.54 -1.07
CA ALA A 77 9.31 -17.70 -1.73
C ALA A 77 9.43 -18.89 -0.74
N ASP A 78 9.86 -18.60 0.49
CA ASP A 78 9.90 -19.51 1.64
C ASP A 78 9.62 -18.70 2.90
N LEU A 79 8.53 -18.95 3.63
CA LEU A 79 8.23 -18.17 4.85
C LEU A 79 9.18 -18.51 6.02
N GLY A 80 9.94 -19.59 5.94
CA GLY A 80 10.83 -20.03 7.02
C GLY A 80 10.12 -20.74 8.19
N GLY A 81 8.79 -20.78 8.17
CA GLY A 81 7.97 -21.37 9.23
C GLY A 81 7.99 -20.56 10.52
N ASN A 82 7.87 -21.26 11.65
CA ASN A 82 7.69 -20.65 12.97
C ASN A 82 8.69 -21.18 14.01
N PRO A 83 10.00 -20.95 13.83
CA PRO A 83 11.04 -21.49 14.70
C PRO A 83 10.95 -21.04 16.17
N TRP A 84 10.25 -19.94 16.45
CA TRP A 84 10.07 -19.40 17.80
C TRP A 84 8.65 -19.56 18.35
N GLY A 85 7.79 -20.34 17.67
CA GLY A 85 6.48 -20.70 18.19
C GLY A 85 5.54 -19.50 18.41
N SER A 86 5.60 -18.48 17.57
CA SER A 86 4.63 -17.37 17.60
C SER A 86 3.20 -17.86 17.38
N GLU A 87 2.24 -17.20 18.05
CA GLU A 87 0.81 -17.44 17.86
C GLU A 87 0.32 -17.11 16.44
N THR A 88 1.06 -16.27 15.70
CA THR A 88 0.73 -15.88 14.32
C THR A 88 1.21 -16.88 13.27
N GLY A 89 2.02 -17.88 13.64
CA GLY A 89 2.49 -18.91 12.70
C GLY A 89 3.73 -18.55 11.87
N PHE A 90 4.37 -17.41 12.12
CA PHE A 90 5.69 -17.04 11.59
C PHE A 90 6.53 -16.37 12.68
N SER A 91 7.86 -16.26 12.50
CA SER A 91 8.74 -15.72 13.57
C SER A 91 9.66 -14.57 13.14
N LEU A 92 10.03 -14.48 11.86
CA LEU A 92 11.22 -13.72 11.46
C LEU A 92 10.88 -12.41 10.76
N GLN A 93 9.78 -12.36 10.04
CA GLN A 93 9.37 -11.25 9.20
C GLN A 93 8.69 -10.16 10.03
N TYR A 94 8.92 -8.91 9.64
CA TYR A 94 8.10 -7.78 10.04
C TYR A 94 7.66 -7.05 8.78
N VAL A 95 6.37 -7.16 8.46
CA VAL A 95 5.78 -6.61 7.24
C VAL A 95 5.11 -5.27 7.55
N LEU A 96 5.38 -4.30 6.70
CA LEU A 96 4.90 -2.93 6.85
C LEU A 96 4.23 -2.52 5.54
N ILE A 97 2.94 -2.21 5.61
CA ILE A 97 2.15 -1.81 4.44
C ILE A 97 1.71 -0.37 4.64
N TYR A 98 2.08 0.50 3.73
CA TYR A 98 1.62 1.88 3.68
C TYR A 98 0.74 2.06 2.45
N ILE A 99 -0.41 2.71 2.64
CA ILE A 99 -1.40 2.91 1.59
C ILE A 99 -1.64 4.41 1.44
N SER A 100 -1.57 4.88 0.21
CA SER A 100 -2.00 6.21 -0.19
C SER A 100 -3.33 6.08 -0.94
N ARG A 101 -4.42 6.54 -0.30
CA ARG A 101 -5.79 6.46 -0.82
C ARG A 101 -6.23 7.74 -1.53
N GLY A 102 -5.42 8.79 -1.48
CA GLY A 102 -5.69 10.10 -2.06
C GLY A 102 -5.04 11.24 -1.26
N PHE A 103 -5.23 12.48 -1.71
CA PHE A 103 -4.72 13.66 -1.00
C PHE A 103 -5.82 14.26 -0.10
N PRO A 104 -5.48 14.77 1.10
CA PRO A 104 -4.15 14.81 1.71
C PRO A 104 -3.74 13.46 2.32
N GLY A 105 -2.47 13.12 2.20
CA GLY A 105 -1.85 12.02 2.94
C GLY A 105 -0.59 12.51 3.66
N ASN A 106 0.02 11.66 4.46
CA ASN A 106 1.27 11.93 5.17
C ASN A 106 2.50 11.60 4.30
N PRO A 107 3.24 12.59 3.76
CA PRO A 107 4.40 12.30 2.91
C PRO A 107 5.65 11.97 3.73
N TRP A 108 5.64 12.25 5.02
CA TRP A 108 6.86 12.42 5.82
C TRP A 108 6.78 11.86 7.24
N GLY A 109 5.65 11.32 7.68
CA GLY A 109 5.38 11.26 9.12
C GLY A 109 4.99 12.61 9.75
N THR A 110 4.87 13.70 8.99
CA THR A 110 4.85 15.12 9.46
C THR A 110 3.49 15.76 9.67
N VAL A 111 2.45 15.00 9.99
CA VAL A 111 1.51 15.63 10.91
C VAL A 111 2.28 15.79 12.23
N SER A 112 2.23 16.96 12.87
CA SER A 112 2.57 17.05 14.30
C SER A 112 1.67 16.06 15.02
N CYS A 113 2.12 14.81 15.11
CA CYS A 113 1.17 13.73 15.24
C CYS A 113 0.77 13.65 16.70
N THR A 114 -0.51 13.76 16.93
CA THR A 114 -1.09 13.25 18.16
C THR A 114 -1.42 11.78 17.91
N ILE A 115 -0.76 10.88 18.64
CA ILE A 115 -1.08 9.45 18.62
C ILE A 115 -2.28 9.25 19.55
N LEU A 116 -3.38 8.77 19.00
CA LEU A 116 -4.54 8.34 19.78
C LEU A 116 -4.37 6.86 20.12
N ARG A 117 -4.17 6.56 21.41
CA ARG A 117 -3.92 5.21 21.90
C ARG A 117 -5.20 4.38 21.95
N PRO A 118 -5.13 3.09 21.60
CA PRO A 118 -6.28 2.20 21.66
C PRO A 118 -6.63 1.71 23.07
N ASP A 119 -5.67 1.66 23.99
CA ASP A 119 -5.84 0.97 25.28
C ASP A 119 -6.47 1.87 26.35
N ASP A 120 -6.21 3.17 26.31
CA ASP A 120 -6.71 4.15 27.29
C ASP A 120 -7.43 5.36 26.65
N GLY A 121 -7.44 5.45 25.31
CA GLY A 121 -8.02 6.58 24.58
C GLY A 121 -7.31 7.90 24.83
N ASN A 122 -6.20 7.89 25.57
CA ASN A 122 -5.45 9.10 25.88
C ASN A 122 -4.62 9.52 24.67
N VAL A 123 -4.50 10.83 24.51
CA VAL A 123 -3.49 11.43 23.64
C VAL A 123 -2.13 11.10 24.24
N ALA A 124 -1.24 10.47 23.45
CA ALA A 124 0.18 10.54 23.76
C ALA A 124 0.58 12.03 23.70
N SER A 125 0.60 12.69 24.86
CA SER A 125 0.82 14.14 24.96
C SER A 125 2.30 14.47 24.98
N GLY A 126 2.69 15.49 24.22
CA GLY A 126 4.07 15.77 23.83
C GLY A 126 4.27 15.48 22.34
N ASN A 127 5.30 16.03 21.72
CA ASN A 127 5.67 15.64 20.36
C ASN A 127 5.94 14.12 20.37
N ALA A 128 4.98 13.31 19.94
CA ALA A 128 4.96 11.88 20.21
C ALA A 128 5.99 11.17 19.32
N PHE A 129 7.24 11.14 19.77
CA PHE A 129 8.39 10.66 19.00
C PHE A 129 8.71 9.18 19.21
N PHE A 130 8.12 8.53 20.20
CA PHE A 130 8.14 7.07 20.39
C PHE A 130 7.17 6.76 21.54
N ASP A 131 6.25 5.84 21.30
CA ASP A 131 5.30 5.40 22.31
C ASP A 131 5.72 4.01 22.82
N GLU A 132 6.15 3.88 24.07
CA GLU A 132 6.64 2.60 24.60
C GLU A 132 5.56 1.50 24.64
N ALA A 133 4.29 1.86 24.82
CA ALA A 133 3.19 0.91 24.97
C ALA A 133 2.79 0.29 23.62
N THR A 134 2.68 1.13 22.60
CA THR A 134 2.34 0.70 21.23
C THR A 134 3.59 0.38 20.40
N ARG A 135 4.76 0.81 20.85
CA ARG A 135 6.03 0.90 20.08
C ARG A 135 5.85 1.59 18.73
N PHE A 136 4.81 2.43 18.62
CA PHE A 136 4.48 3.19 17.42
C PHE A 136 5.33 4.47 17.36
N PHE A 137 5.65 4.89 16.14
CA PHE A 137 6.59 5.97 15.90
C PHE A 137 6.05 6.97 14.88
N CYS A 138 6.13 8.26 15.24
CA CYS A 138 5.97 9.36 14.29
C CYS A 138 7.32 10.03 14.04
N PRO A 139 7.88 9.91 12.81
CA PRO A 139 9.14 10.55 12.47
C PRO A 139 9.08 12.06 12.61
N ASP A 140 10.02 12.64 13.37
CA ASP A 140 10.42 14.03 13.15
C ASP A 140 11.31 14.10 11.91
N PRO A 141 10.90 14.76 10.81
CA PRO A 141 11.76 14.95 9.65
C PRO A 141 13.02 15.75 9.99
N ALA A 142 13.01 16.57 11.04
CA ALA A 142 14.13 17.40 11.47
C ALA A 142 15.12 16.65 12.36
N ASN A 143 14.76 15.48 12.90
CA ASN A 143 15.63 14.71 13.79
C ASN A 143 15.99 13.34 13.20
N LEU A 144 17.06 13.30 12.41
CA LEU A 144 17.56 12.08 11.75
C LEU A 144 17.82 10.92 12.73
N THR A 145 18.20 11.20 13.97
CA THR A 145 18.53 10.17 14.97
C THR A 145 17.34 9.29 15.34
N GLN A 146 16.11 9.75 15.10
CA GLN A 146 14.90 9.00 15.38
C GLN A 146 14.51 8.04 14.24
N TYR A 147 15.10 8.20 13.05
CA TYR A 147 14.88 7.24 11.96
C TYR A 147 15.41 5.85 12.29
N LYS A 148 16.18 5.68 13.39
CA LYS A 148 16.56 4.38 13.95
C LYS A 148 15.42 3.55 14.55
N TYR A 149 14.21 4.11 14.67
CA TYR A 149 13.00 3.40 15.13
C TYR A 149 12.02 3.04 14.00
N THR A 150 12.34 3.35 12.74
CA THR A 150 11.46 3.13 11.57
C THR A 150 12.05 2.14 10.56
N PRO A 151 11.51 2.01 9.34
CA PRO A 151 12.24 1.30 8.28
C PRO A 151 13.42 2.10 7.71
N GLY A 152 13.67 3.34 8.15
CA GLY A 152 14.76 4.15 7.62
C GLY A 152 14.55 4.56 6.16
N VAL A 153 13.31 4.78 5.74
CA VAL A 153 12.93 5.22 4.38
C VAL A 153 11.96 6.40 4.44
N ARG A 154 11.85 7.12 3.33
CA ARG A 154 10.86 8.16 3.06
C ARG A 154 9.88 7.69 2.00
N PHE A 155 8.69 8.28 2.01
CA PHE A 155 7.66 8.01 1.00
C PHE A 155 7.59 9.18 0.03
N SER A 156 7.29 8.90 -1.24
CA SER A 156 7.16 9.93 -2.26
C SER A 156 6.08 10.95 -1.90
N SER A 157 6.38 12.24 -2.07
CA SER A 157 5.41 13.32 -1.86
C SER A 157 4.24 13.30 -2.83
N LEU A 158 4.36 12.56 -3.93
CA LEU A 158 3.29 12.35 -4.92
C LEU A 158 2.26 11.31 -4.47
N ALA A 159 2.63 10.45 -3.52
CA ALA A 159 1.75 9.41 -2.97
C ALA A 159 2.01 9.26 -1.46
N PRO A 160 1.64 10.28 -0.69
CA PRO A 160 1.79 10.25 0.75
C PRO A 160 0.82 9.25 1.36
N TRP A 161 1.26 8.47 2.36
CA TRP A 161 0.43 7.43 2.95
C TRP A 161 -0.58 8.01 3.95
N ASP A 162 -1.76 7.42 4.05
CA ASP A 162 -2.75 7.80 5.05
C ASP A 162 -3.22 6.58 5.88
N VAL A 163 -2.88 5.37 5.45
CA VAL A 163 -2.99 4.16 6.25
C VAL A 163 -1.63 3.48 6.33
N ALA A 164 -1.27 2.97 7.51
CA ALA A 164 -0.12 2.10 7.72
C ALA A 164 -0.54 0.85 8.51
N ILE A 165 -0.03 -0.31 8.13
CA ILE A 165 -0.34 -1.60 8.75
C ILE A 165 0.98 -2.25 9.15
N PHE A 166 1.08 -2.65 10.41
CA PHE A 166 2.27 -3.25 11.03
C PHE A 166 1.94 -4.69 11.37
N ILE A 167 2.72 -5.62 10.82
CA ILE A 167 2.41 -7.05 10.85
C ILE A 167 3.67 -7.80 11.28
N GLY A 168 3.69 -8.25 12.53
CA GLY A 168 4.78 -9.02 13.12
C GLY A 168 4.29 -10.23 13.91
N PRO A 169 5.23 -11.09 14.31
CA PRO A 169 4.93 -12.22 15.18
C PRO A 169 4.47 -11.75 16.57
N LYS A 170 3.57 -12.50 17.18
CA LYS A 170 2.99 -12.23 18.50
C LYS A 170 3.25 -13.38 19.48
N TRP A 171 3.49 -13.03 20.74
CA TRP A 171 3.52 -13.95 21.88
C TRP A 171 2.74 -13.37 23.05
N GLY A 172 1.92 -14.20 23.70
CA GLY A 172 1.18 -13.85 24.90
C GLY A 172 0.23 -12.66 24.71
N ASN A 173 0.23 -11.76 25.70
CA ASN A 173 -0.70 -10.63 25.74
C ASN A 173 -0.16 -9.38 25.05
N GLU A 174 0.98 -9.44 24.37
CA GLU A 174 1.55 -8.28 23.69
C GLU A 174 0.76 -7.95 22.41
N THR A 175 0.47 -6.66 22.22
CA THR A 175 -0.07 -6.16 20.95
C THR A 175 1.09 -5.81 20.02
N VAL A 176 1.27 -6.61 18.97
CA VAL A 176 2.32 -6.41 17.96
C VAL A 176 1.80 -5.83 16.66
N ASN A 177 0.57 -6.19 16.31
CA ASN A 177 -0.03 -5.86 15.03
C ASN A 177 -0.94 -4.66 15.16
N PHE A 178 -0.78 -3.68 14.26
CA PHE A 178 -1.50 -2.42 14.32
C PHE A 178 -1.95 -1.94 12.95
N VAL A 179 -3.03 -1.16 12.94
CA VAL A 179 -3.44 -0.30 11.84
C VAL A 179 -3.37 1.13 12.35
N ALA A 180 -2.69 1.99 11.61
CA ALA A 180 -2.61 3.41 11.86
C ALA A 180 -3.27 4.19 10.71
N VAL A 181 -4.09 5.18 11.05
CA VAL A 181 -4.79 6.03 10.09
C VAL A 181 -4.42 7.48 10.37
N ALA A 182 -3.84 8.14 9.37
CA ALA A 182 -3.46 9.54 9.45
C ALA A 182 -4.61 10.44 8.99
N ASP A 183 -5.09 11.29 9.89
CA ASP A 183 -5.92 12.44 9.55
C ASP A 183 -5.02 13.69 9.48
N VAL A 184 -4.62 14.01 8.25
CA VAL A 184 -3.74 15.16 7.99
C VAL A 184 -4.41 16.49 8.29
N THR A 185 -5.73 16.57 8.12
CA THR A 185 -6.48 17.81 8.38
C THR A 185 -6.59 18.03 9.89
N GLY A 186 -6.82 16.95 10.65
CA GLY A 186 -6.89 16.95 12.10
C GLY A 186 -5.53 16.96 12.81
N GLY A 187 -4.42 16.66 12.12
CA GLY A 187 -3.10 16.58 12.73
C GLY A 187 -2.90 15.31 13.59
N THR A 188 -3.69 14.27 13.37
CA THR A 188 -3.72 13.08 14.25
C THR A 188 -3.36 11.81 13.50
N ILE A 189 -2.81 10.85 14.24
CA ILE A 189 -2.67 9.46 13.79
C ILE A 189 -3.39 8.58 14.80
N SER A 190 -4.46 7.95 14.35
CA SER A 190 -5.23 7.00 15.16
C SER A 190 -4.63 5.61 15.00
N VAL A 191 -4.25 4.96 16.09
CA VAL A 191 -3.67 3.61 16.07
C VAL A 191 -4.66 2.63 16.70
N SER A 192 -4.87 1.50 16.05
CA SER A 192 -5.77 0.45 16.52
C SER A 192 -5.09 -0.92 16.42
N PRO A 193 -5.28 -1.84 17.39
CA PRO A 193 -4.80 -3.20 17.29
C PRO A 193 -5.41 -3.87 16.06
N LEU A 194 -4.59 -4.63 15.35
CA LEU A 194 -5.03 -5.48 14.26
C LEU A 194 -5.28 -6.89 14.83
N PRO A 195 -6.55 -7.31 14.96
CA PRO A 195 -6.88 -8.49 15.76
C PRO A 195 -6.52 -9.82 15.09
N GLN A 196 -6.42 -9.87 13.76
CA GLN A 196 -6.29 -11.13 13.03
C GLN A 196 -5.14 -11.07 12.02
N VAL A 197 -4.02 -11.67 12.45
CA VAL A 197 -2.82 -11.91 11.65
C VAL A 197 -2.43 -13.37 11.83
N TYR A 198 -2.21 -14.07 10.72
CA TYR A 198 -1.79 -15.47 10.74
C TYR A 198 -1.02 -15.85 9.48
N ALA A 199 -0.20 -16.89 9.57
CA ALA A 199 0.44 -17.53 8.45
C ALA A 199 -0.44 -18.64 7.86
N SER A 200 -0.40 -18.79 6.54
CA SER A 200 -0.96 -19.92 5.81
C SER A 200 -0.03 -20.23 4.64
N ASP A 201 0.44 -21.47 4.55
CA ASP A 201 1.46 -21.88 3.58
C ASP A 201 2.70 -20.96 3.67
N ASN A 202 3.18 -20.42 2.55
CA ASN A 202 4.24 -19.41 2.52
C ASN A 202 3.72 -17.97 2.59
N SER A 203 2.49 -17.74 3.08
CA SER A 203 1.89 -16.42 3.14
C SER A 203 1.66 -15.92 4.56
N ILE A 204 1.86 -14.62 4.76
CA ILE A 204 1.34 -13.89 5.92
C ILE A 204 0.03 -13.22 5.50
N ILE A 205 -1.00 -13.38 6.33
CA ILE A 205 -2.34 -12.88 6.09
C ILE A 205 -2.75 -11.93 7.21
N ALA A 206 -3.06 -10.69 6.85
CA ALA A 206 -3.60 -9.67 7.74
C ALA A 206 -5.05 -9.35 7.35
N VAL A 207 -5.99 -9.61 8.25
CA VAL A 207 -7.42 -9.30 8.05
C VAL A 207 -7.74 -7.98 8.73
N VAL A 208 -8.01 -6.96 7.92
CA VAL A 208 -8.28 -5.57 8.36
C VAL A 208 -9.76 -5.27 8.17
N PRO A 209 -10.57 -5.27 9.24
CA PRO A 209 -11.96 -4.78 9.17
C PRO A 209 -12.00 -3.37 8.60
N ARG A 210 -12.91 -3.09 7.65
CA ARG A 210 -12.95 -1.78 6.96
C ARG A 210 -13.16 -0.60 7.90
N LYS A 211 -13.87 -0.83 9.02
CA LYS A 211 -14.03 0.16 10.10
C LYS A 211 -12.71 0.65 10.73
N LEU A 212 -11.61 -0.09 10.59
CA LEU A 212 -10.28 0.31 11.10
C LEU A 212 -9.53 1.24 10.13
N ILE A 213 -10.01 1.38 8.88
CA ILE A 213 -9.44 2.26 7.87
C ILE A 213 -10.49 3.26 7.36
N PRO A 214 -11.17 4.02 8.24
CA PRO A 214 -12.20 4.95 7.80
C PRO A 214 -11.61 6.01 6.85
N PRO A 215 -12.41 6.56 5.93
CA PRO A 215 -12.00 7.72 5.15
C PRO A 215 -11.84 8.93 6.08
N THR A 216 -10.70 9.63 5.99
CA THR A 216 -10.48 10.87 6.75
C THR A 216 -10.94 12.10 6.00
N THR A 217 -11.21 11.96 4.69
CA THR A 217 -11.83 12.99 3.86
C THR A 217 -12.90 12.39 2.95
N ARG A 218 -13.80 13.25 2.45
CA ARG A 218 -14.84 12.87 1.47
C ARG A 218 -14.29 12.36 0.13
N LEU A 219 -13.00 12.55 -0.14
CA LEU A 219 -12.35 12.13 -1.38
C LEU A 219 -11.72 10.73 -1.28
N MET A 220 -11.65 10.19 -0.06
CA MET A 220 -11.09 8.86 0.21
C MET A 220 -12.21 7.82 0.28
N SER A 221 -11.84 6.59 -0.07
CA SER A 221 -12.66 5.40 0.14
C SER A 221 -11.99 4.52 1.19
N ASP A 222 -12.79 3.74 1.91
CA ASP A 222 -12.34 2.63 2.77
C ASP A 222 -12.33 1.29 2.01
N PHE A 223 -12.62 1.32 0.70
CA PHE A 223 -12.53 0.19 -0.22
C PHE A 223 -11.48 0.49 -1.32
N PRO A 224 -10.67 -0.51 -1.74
CA PRO A 224 -9.62 -0.29 -2.74
C PRO A 224 -10.12 0.37 -4.02
N GLN A 225 -9.40 1.39 -4.46
CA GLN A 225 -9.66 2.10 -5.72
C GLN A 225 -8.46 1.92 -6.67
N PRO A 226 -8.65 2.04 -8.00
CA PRO A 226 -7.54 2.05 -8.97
C PRO A 226 -6.50 3.15 -8.72
N SER A 227 -6.89 4.21 -8.01
CA SER A 227 -6.01 5.29 -7.57
C SER A 227 -5.17 4.97 -6.34
N TRP A 228 -5.48 3.90 -5.59
CA TRP A 228 -4.69 3.53 -4.42
C TRP A 228 -3.27 3.16 -4.83
N ARG A 229 -2.35 3.51 -3.95
CA ARG A 229 -0.91 3.34 -4.14
C ARG A 229 -0.34 2.71 -2.88
N TYR A 230 0.58 1.78 -3.04
CA TYR A 230 1.05 0.92 -1.95
C TYR A 230 2.56 0.97 -1.81
N TYR A 231 3.03 0.96 -0.57
CA TYR A 231 4.40 0.60 -0.24
C TYR A 231 4.32 -0.63 0.64
N VAL A 232 4.89 -1.74 0.20
CA VAL A 232 4.97 -2.97 1.00
C VAL A 232 6.43 -3.22 1.26
N LEU A 233 6.80 -3.31 2.52
CA LEU A 233 8.18 -3.45 2.96
C LEU A 233 8.26 -4.65 3.89
N VAL A 234 9.34 -5.42 3.76
CA VAL A 234 9.67 -6.50 4.65
C VAL A 234 11.01 -6.21 5.31
N THR A 235 10.98 -6.26 6.64
CA THR A 235 12.18 -6.20 7.46
C THR A 235 12.22 -7.39 8.42
N SER A 236 13.26 -7.42 9.22
CA SER A 236 13.58 -8.50 10.13
C SER A 236 13.06 -8.15 11.52
N TYR A 237 12.09 -8.91 12.03
CA TYR A 237 11.48 -8.67 13.35
C TYR A 237 12.48 -8.93 14.48
N ASP A 238 12.52 -8.05 15.47
CA ASP A 238 13.29 -8.22 16.71
C ASP A 238 12.58 -7.53 17.88
N ASP A 239 12.20 -8.28 18.91
CA ASP A 239 11.46 -7.70 20.05
C ASP A 239 12.33 -6.77 20.92
N TYR A 240 13.65 -6.89 20.85
CA TYR A 240 14.60 -6.05 21.58
C TYR A 240 15.06 -4.83 20.77
N GLY A 241 14.87 -4.87 19.46
CA GLY A 241 15.30 -3.85 18.53
C GLY A 241 14.43 -2.59 18.59
N PRO A 242 15.01 -1.39 18.40
CA PRO A 242 14.24 -0.16 18.16
C PRO A 242 13.16 -0.35 17.09
N GLY A 243 11.91 0.00 17.41
CA GLY A 243 10.78 -0.14 16.47
C GLY A 243 10.42 -1.58 16.10
N ARG A 244 10.87 -2.56 16.89
CA ARG A 244 10.78 -4.00 16.65
C ARG A 244 11.54 -4.49 15.40
N ILE A 245 12.58 -3.76 15.02
CA ILE A 245 13.40 -4.06 13.85
C ILE A 245 14.79 -4.47 14.31
N ARG A 246 15.26 -5.60 13.79
CA ARG A 246 16.60 -6.13 14.04
C ARG A 246 17.67 -5.09 13.68
N PRO A 247 18.82 -5.08 14.37
CA PRO A 247 19.90 -4.16 14.04
C PRO A 247 20.42 -4.33 12.60
N PHE A 248 20.74 -3.18 11.99
CA PHE A 248 21.48 -3.07 10.73
C PHE A 248 22.81 -2.38 11.07
N GLY A 249 23.90 -3.13 10.97
CA GLY A 249 25.24 -2.69 11.35
C GLY A 249 26.21 -2.69 10.16
N PRO A 250 27.42 -2.12 10.32
CA PRO A 250 28.42 -2.10 9.26
C PRO A 250 28.83 -3.49 8.74
N MET A 251 28.72 -4.52 9.59
CA MET A 251 29.04 -5.91 9.28
C MET A 251 27.91 -6.83 9.74
N ALA A 252 27.68 -7.91 9.00
CA ALA A 252 26.73 -8.93 9.41
C ALA A 252 27.26 -9.68 10.63
N GLN A 253 26.36 -10.01 11.55
CA GLN A 253 26.62 -10.85 12.71
C GLN A 253 25.50 -11.90 12.80
N GLU A 254 25.53 -12.72 13.85
CA GLU A 254 24.51 -13.76 14.06
C GLU A 254 23.07 -13.21 13.97
N TRP A 255 22.83 -12.06 14.60
CA TRP A 255 21.50 -11.43 14.71
C TRP A 255 21.47 -10.02 14.12
N THR A 256 22.38 -9.68 13.20
CA THR A 256 22.51 -8.31 12.66
C THR A 256 22.72 -8.37 11.16
N VAL A 257 21.94 -7.56 10.44
CA VAL A 257 22.12 -7.36 9.00
C VAL A 257 23.35 -6.48 8.78
N GLY A 258 24.23 -6.88 7.88
CA GLY A 258 25.41 -6.11 7.48
C GLY A 258 25.12 -5.22 6.29
N VAL A 259 25.28 -3.91 6.43
CA VAL A 259 25.05 -2.92 5.36
C VAL A 259 26.33 -2.47 4.64
N GLY A 260 27.49 -3.01 5.05
CA GLY A 260 28.81 -2.66 4.54
C GLY A 260 29.47 -1.54 5.34
N THR A 261 30.79 -1.66 5.55
CA THR A 261 31.57 -0.74 6.40
C THR A 261 31.60 0.69 5.88
N ALA A 262 31.48 0.88 4.56
CA ALA A 262 31.37 2.19 3.93
C ALA A 262 30.13 2.99 4.37
N ASN A 263 29.09 2.29 4.86
CA ASN A 263 27.81 2.90 5.25
C ASN A 263 27.69 3.15 6.77
N ALA A 264 28.78 3.01 7.53
CA ALA A 264 28.76 3.16 8.99
C ALA A 264 28.20 4.52 9.47
N SER A 265 28.52 5.61 8.78
CA SER A 265 27.98 6.94 9.10
C SER A 265 26.46 7.01 8.95
N ALA A 266 25.92 6.35 7.92
CA ALA A 266 24.48 6.29 7.68
C ALA A 266 23.76 5.37 8.69
N VAL A 267 24.45 4.34 9.21
CA VAL A 267 23.95 3.54 10.35
C VAL A 267 23.83 4.43 11.59
N LEU A 268 24.86 5.23 11.88
CA LEU A 268 24.89 6.11 13.05
C LEU A 268 23.82 7.22 12.96
N SER A 269 23.59 7.77 11.77
CA SER A 269 22.56 8.80 11.55
C SER A 269 21.14 8.23 11.41
N GLY A 270 20.99 6.91 11.33
CA GLY A 270 19.69 6.23 11.19
C GLY A 270 19.06 6.31 9.80
N THR A 271 19.79 6.83 8.79
CA THR A 271 19.30 7.02 7.42
C THR A 271 19.40 5.77 6.56
N VAL A 272 20.12 4.74 7.01
CA VAL A 272 20.16 3.42 6.36
C VAL A 272 18.77 2.81 6.32
N PRO A 273 18.29 2.38 5.13
CA PRO A 273 17.09 1.57 5.01
C PRO A 273 17.26 0.26 5.77
N ARG A 274 16.41 0.04 6.76
CA ARG A 274 16.29 -1.20 7.52
C ARG A 274 15.20 -2.06 6.94
N VAL A 275 15.36 -2.37 5.67
CA VAL A 275 14.42 -3.10 4.83
C VAL A 275 15.24 -4.10 4.04
N LEU A 276 14.78 -5.35 4.03
CA LEU A 276 15.42 -6.44 3.28
C LEU A 276 14.76 -6.61 1.92
N ASP A 277 13.47 -6.31 1.83
CA ASP A 277 12.73 -6.42 0.58
C ASP A 277 11.58 -5.41 0.51
N ILE A 278 11.25 -4.95 -0.70
CA ILE A 278 10.06 -4.15 -0.98
C ILE A 278 9.34 -4.71 -2.21
N LEU A 279 8.01 -4.59 -2.23
CA LEU A 279 7.27 -4.87 -3.45
C LEU A 279 7.73 -3.92 -4.57
N GLY A 280 8.27 -4.49 -5.63
CA GLY A 280 8.86 -3.81 -6.78
C GLY A 280 10.38 -3.67 -6.68
N LEU A 281 10.95 -2.68 -7.36
CA LEU A 281 12.40 -2.62 -7.52
C LEU A 281 13.14 -2.15 -6.26
N ASN A 282 13.90 -3.07 -5.65
CA ASN A 282 14.77 -2.83 -4.50
C ASN A 282 15.92 -1.82 -4.73
N THR A 283 16.25 -1.51 -5.99
CA THR A 283 17.26 -0.48 -6.34
C THR A 283 16.96 0.90 -5.74
N GLN A 284 15.71 1.20 -5.41
CA GLN A 284 15.32 2.45 -4.75
C GLN A 284 15.93 2.59 -3.35
N LEU A 285 16.15 1.47 -2.66
CA LEU A 285 16.80 1.43 -1.35
C LEU A 285 18.26 1.85 -1.42
N ALA A 286 18.90 1.86 -2.59
CA ALA A 286 20.28 2.30 -2.78
C ALA A 286 20.47 3.83 -2.69
N THR A 287 19.38 4.61 -2.69
CA THR A 287 19.44 6.08 -2.86
C THR A 287 19.72 6.85 -1.57
N PHE A 288 19.90 6.16 -0.44
CA PHE A 288 20.21 6.81 0.83
C PHE A 288 21.64 7.38 0.86
N THR A 289 21.83 8.34 1.75
CA THR A 289 23.12 8.95 2.10
C THR A 289 23.28 8.97 3.62
N ALA A 290 24.41 9.46 4.13
CA ALA A 290 24.56 9.65 5.57
C ALA A 290 23.60 10.71 6.13
N GLU A 291 23.12 11.63 5.30
CA GLU A 291 22.30 12.77 5.69
C GLU A 291 20.82 12.61 5.31
N ALA A 292 20.48 11.67 4.41
CA ALA A 292 19.12 11.49 3.93
C ALA A 292 18.76 10.01 3.71
N PRO A 293 17.58 9.56 4.21
CA PRO A 293 17.05 8.23 3.87
C PRO A 293 16.66 8.11 2.39
N ALA A 294 16.63 6.87 1.90
CA ALA A 294 16.09 6.55 0.57
C ALA A 294 14.62 6.94 0.48
N THR A 295 14.17 7.42 -0.68
CA THR A 295 12.76 7.76 -0.93
C THR A 295 12.13 6.74 -1.86
N LEU A 296 11.09 6.06 -1.39
CA LEU A 296 10.38 5.04 -2.14
C LEU A 296 9.30 5.66 -3.03
N VAL A 297 9.13 5.05 -4.20
CA VAL A 297 8.02 5.27 -5.13
C VAL A 297 6.96 4.19 -4.86
N PRO A 298 5.66 4.53 -4.85
CA PRO A 298 4.64 3.54 -4.57
C PRO A 298 4.44 2.58 -5.75
N GLN A 299 3.92 1.40 -5.44
CA GLN A 299 3.40 0.47 -6.41
C GLN A 299 1.92 0.72 -6.70
N MET A 300 1.57 0.62 -7.98
CA MET A 300 0.19 0.47 -8.43
C MET A 300 -0.06 -1.00 -8.69
N LEU A 301 -1.08 -1.55 -8.06
CA LEU A 301 -1.42 -2.96 -8.21
C LEU A 301 -2.30 -3.17 -9.45
N SER A 302 -2.15 -4.33 -10.07
CA SER A 302 -3.07 -4.77 -11.10
C SER A 302 -4.42 -5.09 -10.48
N TRP A 303 -5.50 -4.80 -11.21
CA TRP A 303 -6.82 -5.17 -10.76
C TRP A 303 -7.04 -6.68 -10.88
N GLY A 304 -7.62 -7.28 -9.85
CA GLY A 304 -7.95 -8.72 -9.83
C GLY A 304 -9.29 -9.01 -10.51
N ASP A 305 -9.89 -10.16 -10.15
CA ASP A 305 -11.17 -10.60 -10.69
C ASP A 305 -12.38 -9.87 -10.10
N PHE A 306 -12.15 -8.82 -9.31
CA PHE A 306 -13.23 -7.99 -8.78
C PHE A 306 -13.84 -7.13 -9.89
N PRO A 307 -15.16 -6.93 -9.96
CA PRO A 307 -15.76 -6.08 -10.99
C PRO A 307 -15.46 -4.59 -10.77
N LEU A 308 -15.01 -3.86 -11.80
CA LEU A 308 -14.91 -2.39 -11.81
C LEU A 308 -16.15 -1.75 -12.42
N ALA A 309 -16.62 -0.65 -11.82
CA ALA A 309 -17.52 0.29 -12.49
C ALA A 309 -16.70 1.42 -13.14
N TYR A 310 -17.20 1.98 -14.24
CA TYR A 310 -16.58 3.13 -14.90
C TYR A 310 -17.48 4.35 -14.69
N THR A 311 -16.93 5.42 -14.13
CA THR A 311 -17.63 6.70 -14.10
C THR A 311 -17.15 7.54 -15.28
N THR A 312 -18.07 7.82 -16.20
CA THR A 312 -17.79 8.66 -17.36
C THR A 312 -17.95 10.12 -16.95
N THR A 313 -16.84 10.85 -16.79
CA THR A 313 -16.91 12.30 -16.57
C THR A 313 -16.65 13.01 -17.89
N THR A 314 -17.64 13.74 -18.40
CA THR A 314 -17.46 14.57 -19.60
C THR A 314 -16.81 15.89 -19.18
N VAL A 315 -15.55 16.10 -19.55
CA VAL A 315 -14.87 17.38 -19.33
C VAL A 315 -14.97 18.18 -20.63
N ASN A 316 -15.75 19.27 -20.60
CA ASN A 316 -15.79 20.22 -21.71
C ASN A 316 -14.57 21.14 -21.59
N ARG A 317 -13.43 20.73 -22.17
CA ARG A 317 -12.24 21.57 -22.21
C ARG A 317 -12.34 22.53 -23.40
N ILE A 318 -12.30 23.82 -23.14
CA ILE A 318 -12.14 24.82 -24.19
C ILE A 318 -10.65 24.92 -24.50
N LEU A 319 -10.21 24.37 -25.63
CA LEU A 319 -8.83 24.51 -26.11
C LEU A 319 -8.80 25.65 -27.15
N PRO A 320 -8.05 26.73 -26.91
CA PRO A 320 -7.78 27.70 -27.97
C PRO A 320 -6.85 27.05 -29.00
N VAL A 321 -7.33 26.87 -30.23
CA VAL A 321 -6.49 26.43 -31.34
C VAL A 321 -6.10 27.67 -32.15
N THR A 322 -4.82 28.01 -32.17
CA THR A 322 -4.30 29.09 -33.02
C THR A 322 -4.11 28.55 -34.43
N VAL A 323 -4.99 28.93 -35.37
CA VAL A 323 -4.85 28.58 -36.79
C VAL A 323 -4.25 29.78 -37.51
N THR A 324 -2.97 29.71 -37.87
CA THR A 324 -2.33 30.76 -38.67
C THR A 324 -2.62 30.49 -40.15
N ARG A 325 -3.43 31.35 -40.78
CA ARG A 325 -3.67 31.31 -42.22
C ARG A 325 -2.81 32.37 -42.90
N THR A 326 -1.86 31.94 -43.72
CA THR A 326 -1.02 32.82 -44.52
C THR A 326 -1.63 32.93 -45.92
N ASP A 327 -2.33 34.03 -46.21
CA ASP A 327 -2.76 34.34 -47.58
C ASP A 327 -1.65 35.19 -48.24
N THR A 328 -0.99 34.65 -49.28
CA THR A 328 0.04 35.37 -50.05
C THR A 328 -0.59 36.06 -51.24
N LEU A 329 -0.68 37.39 -51.22
CA LEU A 329 -1.12 38.19 -52.37
C LEU A 329 0.11 38.63 -53.17
N THR A 330 0.24 38.14 -54.41
CA THR A 330 1.34 38.53 -55.31
C THR A 330 0.84 39.62 -56.27
N LEU A 331 1.15 40.88 -55.99
CA LEU A 331 0.94 42.01 -56.91
C LEU A 331 2.27 42.32 -57.59
N THR A 332 2.31 42.27 -58.93
CA THR A 332 3.53 42.44 -59.72
C THR A 332 3.75 43.91 -60.06
N GLU A 333 4.33 44.66 -59.13
CA GLU A 333 5.32 45.72 -59.38
C GLU A 333 5.89 46.18 -58.01
N THR A 334 7.08 45.66 -57.70
CA THR A 334 8.10 46.18 -56.77
C THR A 334 7.65 46.64 -55.36
N GLU A 335 7.20 45.71 -54.50
CA GLU A 335 7.53 45.58 -53.06
C GLU A 335 6.66 44.48 -52.41
N THR A 336 7.27 43.45 -51.81
CA THR A 336 6.56 42.29 -51.25
C THR A 336 6.16 42.55 -49.79
N VAL A 337 4.93 43.00 -49.53
CA VAL A 337 4.42 43.13 -48.15
C VAL A 337 3.71 41.83 -47.75
N THR A 338 4.29 41.07 -46.82
CA THR A 338 3.64 39.90 -46.23
C THR A 338 2.85 40.34 -44.99
N THR A 339 1.52 40.36 -45.07
CA THR A 339 0.66 40.68 -43.92
C THR A 339 0.19 39.39 -43.26
N THR A 340 0.75 39.06 -42.09
CA THR A 340 0.28 37.92 -41.28
C THR A 340 -0.93 38.35 -40.45
N GLN A 341 -2.13 37.84 -40.77
CA GLN A 341 -3.30 37.99 -39.90
C GLN A 341 -3.44 36.75 -39.00
N VAL A 342 -3.51 36.96 -37.68
CA VAL A 342 -3.72 35.89 -36.69
C VAL A 342 -5.18 35.91 -36.27
N ASN A 343 -5.97 34.93 -36.71
CA ASN A 343 -7.34 34.74 -36.26
C ASN A 343 -7.38 33.66 -35.18
N VAL A 344 -7.77 34.04 -33.95
CA VAL A 344 -7.94 33.10 -32.84
C VAL A 344 -9.36 32.55 -32.88
N VAL A 345 -9.51 31.25 -33.17
CA VAL A 345 -10.80 30.56 -33.16
C VAL A 345 -10.87 29.68 -31.91
N THR A 346 -11.85 29.95 -31.04
CA THR A 346 -12.09 29.16 -29.84
C THR A 346 -12.96 27.96 -30.19
N GLN A 347 -12.43 26.74 -30.10
CA GLN A 347 -13.22 25.51 -30.28
C GLN A 347 -13.47 24.81 -28.95
N THR A 348 -14.71 24.38 -28.73
CA THR A 348 -15.08 23.56 -27.56
C THR A 348 -14.85 22.10 -27.89
N VAL A 349 -13.81 21.49 -27.31
CA VAL A 349 -13.54 20.06 -27.46
C VAL A 349 -14.14 19.32 -26.26
N ARG A 350 -15.00 18.33 -26.52
CA ARG A 350 -15.51 17.44 -25.48
C ARG A 350 -14.51 16.30 -25.30
N GLU A 351 -13.79 16.31 -24.19
CA GLU A 351 -12.90 15.22 -23.80
C GLU A 351 -13.68 14.34 -22.81
N ILE A 352 -14.04 13.12 -23.26
CA ILE A 352 -14.65 12.14 -22.36
C ILE A 352 -13.49 11.45 -21.63
N VAL A 353 -13.37 11.71 -20.34
CA VAL A 353 -12.37 11.05 -19.49
C VAL A 353 -13.09 9.97 -18.69
N GLU A 354 -12.91 8.72 -19.09
CA GLU A 354 -13.38 7.58 -18.33
C GLU A 354 -12.40 7.30 -17.18
N ARG A 355 -12.90 7.30 -15.95
CA ARG A 355 -12.11 6.92 -14.78
C ARG A 355 -12.73 5.68 -14.15
N PRO A 356 -11.97 4.58 -14.02
CA PRO A 356 -12.46 3.43 -13.27
C PRO A 356 -12.62 3.83 -11.80
N TYR A 357 -13.75 3.48 -11.21
CA TYR A 357 -14.10 3.79 -9.82
C TYR A 357 -14.93 2.66 -9.23
N VAL A 358 -14.73 2.35 -7.97
CA VAL A 358 -15.45 1.28 -7.27
C VAL A 358 -16.40 1.91 -6.27
N ASP A 359 -17.71 1.78 -6.50
CA ASP A 359 -18.74 2.20 -5.54
C ASP A 359 -18.95 1.11 -4.47
N PRO A 360 -18.54 1.33 -3.20
CA PRO A 360 -18.65 0.32 -2.16
C PRO A 360 -20.10 -0.10 -1.88
N ILE A 361 -21.09 0.79 -2.07
CA ILE A 361 -22.50 0.53 -1.72
C ILE A 361 -23.15 -0.36 -2.79
N SER A 362 -22.86 -0.13 -4.06
CA SER A 362 -23.41 -0.92 -5.17
C SER A 362 -23.09 -2.41 -5.06
N TYR A 363 -21.96 -2.81 -4.48
CA TYR A 363 -21.59 -4.23 -4.34
C TYR A 363 -22.23 -4.93 -3.14
N VAL A 364 -22.53 -4.21 -2.05
CA VAL A 364 -23.36 -4.76 -0.94
C VAL A 364 -24.75 -5.10 -1.46
N VAL A 365 -25.32 -4.24 -2.31
CA VAL A 365 -26.61 -4.47 -2.98
C VAL A 365 -26.52 -5.65 -3.95
N LEU A 366 -25.42 -5.78 -4.70
CA LEU A 366 -25.19 -6.91 -5.61
C LEU A 366 -25.09 -8.25 -4.84
N GLY A 367 -24.39 -8.25 -3.70
CA GLY A 367 -24.31 -9.41 -2.80
C GLY A 367 -25.66 -9.82 -2.21
N LEU A 368 -26.46 -8.85 -1.74
CA LEU A 368 -27.83 -9.10 -1.27
C LEU A 368 -28.73 -9.63 -2.39
N GLY A 369 -28.58 -9.10 -3.61
CA GLY A 369 -29.33 -9.55 -4.80
C GLY A 369 -29.03 -11.01 -5.18
N VAL A 370 -27.76 -11.42 -5.11
CA VAL A 370 -27.35 -12.81 -5.36
C VAL A 370 -27.90 -13.76 -4.28
N ILE A 371 -27.85 -13.37 -3.00
CA ILE A 371 -28.41 -14.16 -1.89
C ILE A 371 -29.93 -14.30 -2.04
N ALA A 372 -30.64 -13.21 -2.36
CA ALA A 372 -32.07 -13.24 -2.62
C ALA A 372 -32.42 -14.12 -3.83
N GLY A 373 -31.59 -14.09 -4.89
CA GLY A 373 -31.71 -14.96 -6.05
C GLY A 373 -31.56 -16.45 -5.71
N ILE A 374 -30.58 -16.79 -4.87
CA ILE A 374 -30.35 -18.17 -4.37
C ILE A 374 -31.54 -18.63 -3.52
N ALA A 375 -32.03 -17.80 -2.60
CA ALA A 375 -33.20 -18.10 -1.79
C ALA A 375 -34.45 -18.33 -2.66
N GLY A 376 -34.66 -17.50 -3.68
CA GLY A 376 -35.72 -17.67 -4.66
C GLY A 376 -35.62 -18.97 -5.46
N ALA A 377 -34.41 -19.32 -5.92
CA ALA A 377 -34.16 -20.56 -6.67
C ALA A 377 -34.38 -21.81 -5.81
N LEU A 378 -33.96 -21.80 -4.54
CA LEU A 378 -34.20 -22.89 -3.58
C LEU A 378 -35.68 -23.06 -3.25
N VAL A 379 -36.42 -21.97 -3.10
CA VAL A 379 -37.88 -22.01 -2.89
C VAL A 379 -38.60 -22.53 -4.13
N ALA A 380 -38.16 -22.14 -5.33
CA ALA A 380 -38.71 -22.65 -6.58
C ALA A 380 -38.42 -24.14 -6.81
N ALA A 381 -37.23 -24.61 -6.43
CA ALA A 381 -36.83 -26.01 -6.53
C ALA A 381 -37.58 -26.92 -5.55
N ARG A 382 -38.01 -26.41 -4.38
CA ARG A 382 -38.86 -27.15 -3.42
C ARG A 382 -40.34 -27.21 -3.82
N ARG A 383 -40.77 -26.42 -4.80
CA ARG A 383 -42.15 -26.36 -5.30
C ARG A 383 -42.39 -27.20 -6.56
N ARG A 384 -41.36 -27.89 -7.06
CA ARG A 384 -41.47 -28.98 -8.03
C ARG A 384 -41.26 -30.29 -7.32
#